data_AF-A0A7S9LQ73-F1
#
_entry.id   AF-A0A7S9LQ73-F1
#
_cell.length_a   1.000
_cell.length_b   1.000
_cell.length_c   1.000
_cell.angle_alpha   90.00
_cell.angle_beta   90.00
_cell.angle_gamma   90.00
#
_symmetry.space_group_name_H-M   'P 1'
#
loop_
_entity.id
_entity.type
_entity.pdbx_description
1 polymer ?
#
loop_
_entity_poly.entity_id
_entity_poly.type
_entity_poly.pdbx_seq_one_letter_code
_entity_poly.pdbx_strand_id
1 'polypeptide(L)'
;MAPLALLLTVKIVVTLVGVVGPFLLLRRARIDALIGATAGSPLIYRLYGIAILALLFGYGGGLVQIAGGQFPSGVVVMGIVSNGGAALVLARVPRFRSAAVALGLLTAALGLALLAPEVAMGHPPG
;
A
#
# COMPACT_ATOMS: atom_id res chain seq x y z
N MET A 1 -13.21 13.62 7.15
CA MET A 1 -12.12 12.62 7.35
C MET A 1 -10.83 13.25 6.87
N ALA A 2 -9.73 13.13 7.62
CA ALA A 2 -8.44 13.71 7.20
C ALA A 2 -8.02 13.17 5.82
N PRO A 3 -7.44 14.00 4.92
CA PRO A 3 -6.96 13.54 3.61
C PRO A 3 -6.04 12.32 3.69
N LEU A 4 -5.12 12.31 4.68
CA LEU A 4 -4.22 11.17 4.91
C LEU A 4 -4.98 9.91 5.31
N ALA A 5 -6.01 10.03 6.17
CA ALA A 5 -6.83 8.88 6.57
C ALA A 5 -7.57 8.28 5.37
N LEU A 6 -8.08 9.11 4.45
CA LEU A 6 -8.73 8.63 3.23
C LEU A 6 -7.75 7.88 2.34
N LEU A 7 -6.55 8.45 2.13
CA LEU A 7 -5.51 7.83 1.33
C LEU A 7 -5.08 6.47 1.90
N LEU A 8 -4.86 6.39 3.22
CA LEU A 8 -4.52 5.13 3.89
C LEU A 8 -5.66 4.11 3.81
N THR A 9 -6.91 4.54 3.97
CA THR A 9 -8.09 3.65 3.88
C THR A 9 -8.20 3.04 2.48
N VAL A 10 -8.11 3.86 1.43
CA VAL A 10 -8.13 3.39 0.04
C VAL A 10 -6.97 2.41 -0.19
N LYS A 11 -5.77 2.74 0.26
CA LYS A 11 -4.61 1.83 0.14
C LYS A 11 -4.86 0.49 0.83
N ILE A 12 -5.38 0.48 2.05
CA ILE A 12 -5.68 -0.76 2.79
C ILE A 12 -6.69 -1.60 2.01
N VAL A 13 -7.82 -1.02 1.59
CA VAL A 13 -8.89 -1.74 0.90
C VAL A 13 -8.40 -2.31 -0.43
N VAL A 14 -7.75 -1.48 -1.25
CA VAL A 14 -7.23 -1.91 -2.56
C VAL A 14 -6.16 -2.99 -2.40
N THR A 15 -5.28 -2.89 -1.40
CA THR A 15 -4.25 -3.91 -1.16
C THR A 15 -4.86 -5.21 -0.61
N LEU A 16 -5.86 -5.11 0.26
CA LEU A 16 -6.54 -6.27 0.82
C LEU A 16 -7.25 -7.06 -0.30
N VAL A 17 -7.96 -6.38 -1.19
CA VAL A 17 -8.71 -7.01 -2.28
C VAL A 17 -7.81 -7.39 -3.46
N GLY A 18 -6.86 -6.54 -3.84
CA GLY A 18 -6.02 -6.71 -5.02
C GLY A 18 -4.76 -7.55 -4.81
N VAL A 19 -4.30 -7.71 -3.57
CA VAL A 19 -3.07 -8.45 -3.25
C VAL A 19 -3.36 -9.57 -2.25
N VAL A 20 -3.80 -9.22 -1.03
CA VAL A 20 -3.95 -10.21 0.06
C VAL A 20 -4.98 -11.29 -0.31
N GLY A 21 -6.17 -10.90 -0.76
CA GLY A 21 -7.22 -11.82 -1.18
C GLY A 21 -6.74 -12.83 -2.24
N PRO A 22 -6.20 -12.36 -3.39
CA PRO A 22 -5.64 -13.23 -4.41
C PRO A 22 -4.57 -14.17 -3.87
N PHE A 23 -3.61 -13.64 -3.10
CA PHE A 23 -2.46 -14.40 -2.61
C PHE A 23 -2.79 -15.36 -1.47
N LEU A 24 -3.89 -15.19 -0.74
CA LEU A 24 -4.32 -16.11 0.31
C LEU A 24 -5.40 -17.10 -0.17
N LEU A 25 -6.28 -16.70 -1.08
CA LEU A 25 -7.49 -17.46 -1.38
C LEU A 25 -7.45 -18.15 -2.76
N LEU A 26 -6.80 -17.56 -3.76
CA LEU A 26 -6.82 -18.13 -5.12
C LEU A 26 -5.84 -19.30 -5.26
N ARG A 27 -6.15 -20.22 -6.17
CA ARG A 27 -5.24 -21.32 -6.54
C ARG A 27 -4.00 -20.78 -7.26
N ARG A 28 -2.86 -21.47 -7.08
CA ARG A 28 -1.57 -21.13 -7.72
C ARG A 28 -1.71 -20.75 -9.20
N ALA A 29 -2.35 -21.60 -10.01
CA ALA A 29 -2.49 -21.34 -11.45
C ALA A 29 -3.14 -19.98 -11.78
N ARG A 30 -4.09 -19.50 -10.95
CA ARG A 30 -4.70 -18.18 -11.13
C ARG A 30 -3.74 -17.06 -10.74
N ILE A 31 -2.99 -17.24 -9.66
CA ILE A 31 -1.97 -16.27 -9.22
C ILE A 31 -0.86 -16.18 -10.27
N ASP A 32 -0.38 -17.32 -10.77
CA ASP A 32 0.65 -17.41 -11.80
C ASP A 32 0.22 -16.65 -13.07
N ALA A 33 -1.04 -16.84 -13.50
CA ALA A 33 -1.62 -16.09 -14.62
C ALA A 33 -1.77 -14.58 -14.32
N LEU A 34 -2.17 -14.22 -13.09
CA LEU A 34 -2.31 -12.82 -12.67
C LEU A 34 -0.97 -12.09 -12.58
N ILE A 35 0.11 -12.76 -12.20
CA ILE A 35 1.45 -12.16 -12.08
C ILE A 35 2.19 -12.24 -13.42
N GLY A 36 1.96 -13.29 -14.20
CA GLY A 36 2.76 -13.63 -15.39
C GLY A 36 4.08 -14.30 -15.03
N ALA A 37 4.16 -14.92 -13.85
CA ALA A 37 5.34 -15.62 -13.36
C ALA A 37 4.93 -16.79 -12.46
N THR A 38 5.73 -17.84 -12.43
CA THR A 38 5.48 -19.02 -11.59
C THR A 38 6.43 -19.03 -10.41
N ALA A 39 5.91 -19.22 -9.20
CA ALA A 39 6.74 -19.48 -8.03
C ALA A 39 7.05 -20.99 -7.94
N GLY A 40 8.22 -21.35 -7.42
CA GLY A 40 8.59 -22.76 -7.20
C GLY A 40 7.65 -23.49 -6.25
N SER A 41 6.99 -22.79 -5.33
CA SER A 41 6.05 -23.35 -4.37
C SER A 41 4.83 -22.44 -4.12
N PRO A 42 3.59 -22.99 -4.05
CA PRO A 42 2.41 -22.24 -3.64
C PRO A 42 2.52 -21.61 -2.25
N LEU A 43 3.35 -22.19 -1.38
CA LEU A 43 3.57 -21.69 -0.02
C LEU A 43 4.14 -20.26 -0.03
N ILE A 44 4.98 -19.92 -1.00
CA ILE A 44 5.58 -18.58 -1.14
C ILE A 44 4.49 -17.53 -1.34
N TYR A 45 3.46 -17.82 -2.15
CA TYR A 45 2.34 -16.90 -2.32
C TYR A 45 1.57 -16.67 -1.01
N ARG A 46 1.36 -17.74 -0.23
CA ARG A 46 0.65 -17.62 1.06
C ARG A 46 1.45 -16.82 2.06
N LEU A 47 2.75 -17.11 2.19
CA LEU A 47 3.64 -16.38 3.09
C LEU A 47 3.73 -14.90 2.70
N TYR A 48 3.82 -14.60 1.40
CA TYR A 48 3.76 -13.22 0.92
C TYR A 48 2.42 -12.55 1.26
N GLY A 49 1.29 -13.22 1.03
CA GLY A 49 -0.02 -12.71 1.41
C GLY A 49 -0.15 -12.40 2.90
N ILE A 50 0.40 -13.26 3.77
CA ILE A 50 0.42 -13.04 5.23
C ILE A 50 1.33 -11.86 5.59
N ALA A 51 2.50 -11.74 4.97
CA ALA A 51 3.40 -10.61 5.20
C ALA A 51 2.74 -9.28 4.81
N ILE A 52 2.05 -9.21 3.67
CA ILE A 52 1.30 -8.02 3.26
C ILE A 52 0.13 -7.75 4.21
N LEU A 53 -0.59 -8.79 4.65
CA LEU A 53 -1.67 -8.64 5.63
C LEU A 53 -1.16 -8.03 6.95
N ALA A 54 0.00 -8.47 7.45
CA ALA A 54 0.63 -7.88 8.63
C ALA A 54 0.98 -6.39 8.42
N LEU A 55 1.45 -6.01 7.23
CA LEU A 55 1.65 -4.59 6.89
C LEU A 55 0.33 -3.80 6.92
N LEU A 56 -0.80 -4.39 6.50
CA LEU A 56 -2.11 -3.74 6.58
C LEU A 56 -2.54 -3.47 8.01
N PHE A 57 -2.21 -4.33 8.97
CA PHE A 57 -2.39 -4.02 10.39
C PHE A 57 -1.57 -2.80 10.82
N GLY A 58 -0.33 -2.67 10.33
CA GLY A 58 0.51 -1.48 10.53
C GLY A 58 -0.16 -0.20 10.00
N TYR A 59 -0.73 -0.25 8.79
CA TYR A 59 -1.51 0.87 8.25
C TYR A 59 -2.78 1.17 9.08
N GLY A 60 -3.45 0.14 9.58
CA GLY A 60 -4.59 0.27 10.50
C GLY A 60 -4.20 1.00 11.78
N GLY A 61 -3.04 0.68 12.37
CA GLY A 61 -2.48 1.43 13.50
C GLY A 61 -2.20 2.91 13.18
N GLY A 62 -1.86 3.22 11.93
CA GLY A 62 -1.75 4.61 11.44
C GLY A 62 -3.09 5.35 11.43
N LEU A 63 -4.19 4.68 11.08
CA LEU A 63 -5.54 5.27 11.16
C LEU A 63 -5.92 5.59 12.60
N VAL A 64 -5.55 4.73 13.56
CA VAL A 64 -5.77 4.98 15.00
C VAL A 64 -5.00 6.21 15.48
N GLN A 65 -3.73 6.35 15.07
CA GLN A 65 -2.93 7.55 15.36
C GLN A 65 -3.58 8.81 14.80
N ILE A 66 -4.04 8.77 13.53
CA ILE A 66 -4.71 9.93 12.90
C ILE A 66 -5.99 10.30 13.66
N ALA A 67 -6.80 9.32 14.06
CA ALA A 67 -8.00 9.56 14.85
C ALA A 67 -7.69 10.19 16.22
N GLY A 68 -6.51 9.91 16.79
CA GLY A 68 -5.99 10.55 18.00
C GLY A 68 -5.27 11.88 17.77
N GLY A 69 -5.33 12.46 16.57
CA GLY A 69 -4.65 13.72 16.23
C GLY A 69 -3.14 13.61 16.08
N GLN A 70 -2.59 12.39 16.02
CA GLN A 70 -1.16 12.14 15.88
C GLN A 70 -0.81 11.83 14.42
N PHE A 71 0.21 12.52 13.89
CA PHE A 71 0.71 12.24 12.56
C PHE A 71 1.48 10.91 12.53
N PRO A 72 1.06 9.91 11.75
CA PRO A 72 1.65 8.58 11.79
C PRO A 72 2.90 8.48 10.90
N SER A 73 3.96 9.19 11.26
CA SER A 73 5.18 9.33 10.45
C SER A 73 5.77 7.98 10.01
N GLY A 74 5.84 7.00 10.91
CA GLY A 74 6.32 5.66 10.59
C GLY A 74 5.49 4.95 9.52
N VAL A 75 4.16 5.12 9.54
CA VAL A 75 3.26 4.55 8.54
C VAL A 75 3.38 5.27 7.20
N VAL A 76 3.59 6.59 7.20
CA VAL A 76 3.83 7.38 6.00
C VAL A 76 5.14 6.94 5.32
N VAL A 77 6.23 6.83 6.09
CA VAL A 77 7.54 6.37 5.58
C VAL A 77 7.43 4.94 5.04
N MET A 78 6.80 4.04 5.78
CA MET A 78 6.53 2.67 5.31
C MET A 78 5.73 2.67 3.99
N GLY A 79 4.74 3.55 3.88
CA GLY A 79 3.96 3.77 2.66
C GLY A 79 4.78 4.24 1.47
N ILE A 80 5.72 5.16 1.70
CA ILE A 80 6.65 5.65 0.67
C ILE A 80 7.55 4.51 0.19
N VAL A 81 8.17 3.77 1.11
CA VAL A 81 9.06 2.65 0.77
C VAL A 81 8.29 1.56 0.02
N SER A 82 7.11 1.18 0.52
CA SER A 82 6.27 0.14 -0.07
C SER A 82 5.77 0.50 -1.47
N ASN A 83 5.10 1.65 -1.63
CA ASN A 83 4.54 2.05 -2.92
C ASN A 83 5.64 2.46 -3.91
N GLY A 84 6.66 3.19 -3.45
CA GLY A 84 7.74 3.69 -4.28
C GLY A 84 8.60 2.56 -4.80
N GLY A 85 8.98 1.62 -3.93
CA GLY A 85 9.69 0.41 -4.34
C GLY A 85 8.89 -0.42 -5.36
N ALA A 86 7.60 -0.64 -5.09
CA ALA A 86 6.72 -1.35 -6.03
C ALA A 86 6.56 -0.61 -7.36
N ALA A 87 6.41 0.71 -7.35
CA ALA A 87 6.32 1.52 -8.56
C ALA A 87 7.59 1.40 -9.41
N LEU A 88 8.77 1.47 -8.79
CA LEU A 88 10.06 1.35 -9.48
C LEU A 88 10.25 -0.04 -10.12
N VAL A 89 9.84 -1.10 -9.41
CA VAL A 89 9.90 -2.46 -9.95
C VAL A 89 8.93 -2.63 -11.12
N LEU A 90 7.67 -2.21 -10.95
CA LEU A 90 6.63 -2.38 -11.96
C LEU A 90 6.80 -1.47 -13.19
N ALA A 91 7.46 -0.32 -13.04
CA ALA A 91 7.75 0.58 -14.16
C ALA A 91 8.57 -0.09 -15.28
N ARG A 92 9.32 -1.15 -14.94
CA ARG A 92 10.12 -1.94 -15.90
C ARG A 92 9.31 -2.98 -16.69
N VAL A 93 8.05 -3.20 -16.32
CA VAL A 93 7.18 -4.22 -16.93
C VAL A 93 6.01 -3.51 -17.64
N PRO A 94 5.97 -3.47 -19.00
CA PRO A 94 4.98 -2.68 -19.73
C PRO A 94 3.52 -2.96 -19.34
N ARG A 95 3.19 -4.24 -19.07
CA ARG A 95 1.86 -4.67 -18.63
C ARG A 95 1.40 -4.00 -17.33
N PHE A 96 2.32 -3.61 -16.47
CA PHE A 96 2.03 -3.03 -15.15
C PHE A 96 2.26 -1.51 -15.09
N ARG A 97 2.42 -0.84 -16.24
CA ARG A 97 2.70 0.61 -16.29
C ARG A 97 1.66 1.45 -15.54
N SER A 98 0.37 1.16 -15.72
CA SER A 98 -0.69 1.90 -15.01
C SER A 98 -0.64 1.70 -13.49
N ALA A 99 -0.35 0.47 -13.04
CA ALA A 99 -0.17 0.19 -11.62
C ALA A 99 1.08 0.91 -11.06
N ALA A 100 2.17 0.93 -11.82
CA ALA A 100 3.39 1.65 -11.45
C ALA A 100 3.12 3.15 -11.28
N VAL A 101 2.37 3.78 -12.21
CA VAL A 101 1.97 5.19 -12.09
C VAL A 101 1.09 5.42 -10.87
N ALA A 102 0.06 4.60 -10.65
CA ALA A 102 -0.82 4.73 -9.49
C ALA A 102 -0.05 4.65 -8.16
N LEU A 103 0.87 3.69 -8.04
CA LEU A 103 1.73 3.55 -6.87
C LEU A 103 2.71 4.71 -6.72
N GLY A 104 3.25 5.23 -7.83
CA GLY A 104 4.09 6.42 -7.84
C GLY A 104 3.34 7.65 -7.34
N LEU A 105 2.09 7.85 -7.78
CA LEU A 105 1.23 8.94 -7.30
C LEU A 105 0.89 8.81 -5.81
N LEU A 106 0.61 7.59 -5.33
CA LEU A 106 0.43 7.34 -3.88
C LEU A 106 1.70 7.67 -3.09
N THR A 107 2.88 7.35 -3.64
CA THR A 107 4.17 7.67 -3.02
C THR A 107 4.37 9.18 -2.95
N ALA A 108 4.08 9.90 -4.03
CA ALA A 108 4.18 11.36 -4.08
C ALA A 108 3.21 12.03 -3.09
N ALA A 109 1.96 11.56 -3.03
CA ALA A 109 0.97 12.06 -2.08
C ALA A 109 1.40 11.83 -0.61
N LEU A 110 2.00 10.69 -0.29
CA LEU A 110 2.58 10.43 1.03
C LEU A 110 3.80 11.31 1.31
N GLY A 111 4.64 11.58 0.30
CA GLY A 111 5.74 12.54 0.41
C GLY A 111 5.25 13.95 0.72
N LEU A 112 4.19 14.40 0.04
CA LEU A 112 3.54 15.67 0.33
C LEU A 112 2.94 15.70 1.74
N ALA A 113 2.34 14.60 2.19
CA ALA A 113 1.82 14.49 3.56
C ALA A 113 2.94 14.61 4.61
N LEU A 114 4.15 14.13 4.31
CA LEU A 114 5.31 14.28 5.18
C LEU A 114 5.83 15.73 5.22
N LEU A 115 5.75 16.45 4.10
CA LEU A 115 6.18 17.85 4.00
C LEU A 115 5.15 18.84 4.56
N ALA A 116 3.87 18.50 4.54
CA ALA A 116 2.78 19.31 5.08
C ALA A 116 1.81 18.48 5.95
N PRO A 117 2.24 18.04 7.16
CA PRO A 117 1.43 17.22 8.04
C PRO A 117 0.08 17.84 8.41
N GLU A 118 0.05 19.16 8.66
CA GLU A 118 -1.17 19.88 9.08
C GLU A 118 -2.29 19.75 8.04
N VAL A 119 -1.94 19.98 6.77
CA VAL A 119 -2.86 19.86 5.63
C VAL A 119 -3.33 18.42 5.48
N ALA A 120 -2.42 17.46 5.60
CA ALA A 120 -2.71 16.03 5.46
C ALA A 120 -3.61 15.49 6.60
N MET A 121 -3.48 16.07 7.80
CA MET A 121 -4.29 15.77 8.99
C MET A 121 -5.62 16.54 8.99
N GLY A 122 -5.79 17.52 8.09
CA GLY A 122 -7.00 18.34 8.02
C GLY A 122 -7.12 19.34 9.17
N HIS A 123 -5.99 19.80 9.71
CA HIS A 123 -5.94 20.89 10.69
C HIS A 123 -5.57 22.19 9.96
N PRO A 124 -6.23 23.32 10.26
CA PRO A 124 -5.82 24.61 9.71
C PRO A 124 -4.41 24.96 10.25
N PRO A 125 -3.55 25.62 9.44
CA PRO A 125 -2.32 26.19 9.97
C PRO A 125 -2.67 27.20 11.06
N GLY A 126 -2.10 27.00 12.25
CA GLY A 126 -2.20 27.93 13.38
C GLY A 126 -1.38 29.20 13.17
#